data_AF-A0A9D7EG64-F1
#
_entry.id   AF-A0A9D7EG64-F1
#
_cell.length_a   1.000
_cell.length_b   1.000
_cell.length_c   1.000
_cell.angle_alpha   90.00
_cell.angle_beta   90.00
_cell.angle_gamma   90.00
#
_symmetry.space_group_name_H-M   'P 1'
#
loop_
_entity.id
_entity.type
_entity.pdbx_description
1 polymer ?
#
loop_
_entity_poly.entity_id
_entity_poly.type
_entity_poly.pdbx_seq_one_letter_code
_entity_poly.pdbx_strand_id
1 'polypeptide(L)'
;MAINRNTDTLSGGAPERTISRDKLVSSAELLAMFATPVEIVPAPGANFGLVFEGATIHKPAGTAYAGIAAGEDLTIKYTNQAGAEVGSGETTGFLDQATAQTRHIRPQGAASGVSDKTPVANAALVIALLTGEITTGNSALHVRVWYRIVPMYAFAS
;
A
#
# COMPACT_ATOMS: atom_id res chain seq x y z
N MET A 1 -26.20 -2.85 9.79
CA MET A 1 -25.85 -4.29 9.82
C MET A 1 -24.48 -4.41 9.19
N ALA A 2 -23.43 -4.54 10.01
CA ALA A 2 -22.05 -4.52 9.58
C ALA A 2 -21.69 -5.85 8.90
N ILE A 3 -21.20 -5.79 7.67
CA ILE A 3 -20.62 -6.97 7.01
C ILE A 3 -19.17 -7.07 7.48
N ASN A 4 -18.95 -7.87 8.53
CA ASN A 4 -17.63 -8.26 8.98
C ASN A 4 -16.97 -9.14 7.91
N ARG A 5 -16.00 -8.60 7.17
CA ARG A 5 -15.01 -9.41 6.44
C ARG A 5 -13.66 -9.25 7.09
N ASN A 6 -13.45 -9.99 8.17
CA ASN A 6 -12.10 -10.35 8.58
C ASN A 6 -12.04 -11.87 8.69
N THR A 7 -11.90 -12.51 7.53
CA THR A 7 -11.69 -13.97 7.40
C THR A 7 -10.40 -14.22 6.62
N ASP A 8 -9.34 -13.50 6.99
CA ASP A 8 -7.97 -13.77 6.54
C ASP A 8 -7.31 -14.93 7.30
N THR A 9 -8.13 -15.83 7.85
CA THR A 9 -7.64 -17.10 8.38
C THR A 9 -7.57 -18.12 7.25
N LEU A 10 -6.35 -18.62 7.00
CA LEU A 10 -6.10 -19.82 6.22
C LEU A 10 -6.84 -21.00 6.86
N SER A 11 -8.09 -21.25 6.47
CA SER A 11 -8.78 -22.48 6.83
C SER A 11 -8.20 -23.62 5.99
N GLY A 12 -7.28 -24.39 6.55
CA GLY A 12 -7.01 -25.75 6.07
C GLY A 12 -6.00 -25.94 4.95
N GLY A 13 -4.80 -25.35 5.05
CA GLY A 13 -3.64 -25.81 4.28
C GLY A 13 -3.75 -25.66 2.75
N ALA A 14 -4.61 -24.77 2.25
CA ALA A 14 -4.62 -24.41 0.83
C ALA A 14 -3.47 -23.42 0.52
N PRO A 15 -2.81 -23.53 -0.64
CA PRO A 15 -1.64 -22.72 -1.00
C PRO A 15 -2.01 -21.23 -1.09
N GLU A 16 -1.11 -20.37 -0.60
CA GLU A 16 -0.79 -19.02 -1.12
C GLU A 16 -1.87 -18.38 -2.02
N ARG A 17 -3.06 -18.09 -1.48
CA ARG A 17 -4.10 -17.40 -2.24
C ARG A 17 -3.83 -15.90 -2.23
N THR A 18 -3.89 -15.26 -3.39
CA THR A 18 -3.95 -13.79 -3.45
C THR A 18 -5.23 -13.31 -2.76
N ILE A 19 -5.06 -12.61 -1.65
CA ILE A 19 -6.09 -11.95 -0.87
C ILE A 19 -6.19 -10.50 -1.33
N SER A 20 -7.36 -9.89 -1.20
CA SER A 20 -7.51 -8.44 -1.38
C SER A 20 -8.13 -7.77 -0.17
N ARG A 21 -7.69 -6.54 0.10
CA ARG A 21 -8.24 -5.67 1.14
C ARG A 21 -8.51 -4.28 0.57
N ASP A 22 -9.64 -3.71 0.97
CA ASP A 22 -9.99 -2.33 0.66
C ASP A 22 -9.73 -1.44 1.88
N LYS A 23 -9.05 -0.31 1.69
CA LYS A 23 -8.83 0.73 2.69
C LYS A 23 -9.24 2.06 2.08
N LEU A 24 -10.09 2.79 2.79
CA LEU A 24 -10.32 4.21 2.54
C LEU A 24 -9.29 4.98 3.37
N VAL A 25 -8.48 5.79 2.71
CA VAL A 25 -7.59 6.74 3.34
C VAL A 25 -8.22 8.13 3.23
N SER A 26 -8.59 8.71 4.36
CA SER A 26 -9.19 10.03 4.41
C SER A 26 -8.24 11.10 3.87
N SER A 27 -8.76 12.26 3.47
CA SER A 27 -7.91 13.37 3.05
C SER A 27 -6.98 13.86 4.16
N ALA A 28 -7.42 13.78 5.42
CA ALA A 28 -6.58 14.12 6.57
C ALA A 28 -5.43 13.12 6.76
N GLU A 29 -5.68 11.82 6.63
CA GLU A 29 -4.62 10.80 6.60
C GLU A 29 -3.68 11.02 5.40
N LEU A 30 -4.19 11.42 4.24
CA LEU A 30 -3.38 11.74 3.05
C LEU A 30 -2.44 12.93 3.30
N LEU A 31 -2.95 14.02 3.86
CA LEU A 31 -2.18 15.22 4.18
C LEU A 31 -1.10 14.97 5.25
N ALA A 32 -1.31 13.99 6.14
CA ALA A 32 -0.37 13.63 7.19
C ALA A 32 0.52 12.42 6.84
N MET A 33 0.40 11.87 5.62
CA MET A 33 0.90 10.52 5.30
C MET A 33 2.42 10.37 5.37
N PHE A 34 3.18 11.44 5.10
CA PHE A 34 4.65 11.39 5.18
C PHE A 34 5.13 11.18 6.61
N ALA A 35 4.65 11.98 7.56
CA ALA A 35 4.93 11.80 8.98
C ALA A 35 4.26 10.55 9.56
N THR A 36 3.05 10.22 9.09
CA THR A 36 2.22 9.11 9.61
C THR A 36 1.76 8.20 8.48
N PRO A 37 2.59 7.23 8.06
CA PRO A 37 2.18 6.23 7.09
C PRO A 37 0.91 5.49 7.53
N VAL A 38 0.07 5.16 6.55
CA VAL A 38 -1.25 4.58 6.81
C VAL A 38 -1.21 3.07 6.61
N GLU A 39 -1.61 2.30 7.61
CA GLU A 39 -1.74 0.85 7.48
C GLU A 39 -2.84 0.49 6.46
N ILE A 40 -2.48 -0.30 5.44
CA ILE A 40 -3.40 -0.81 4.42
C ILE A 40 -3.61 -2.33 4.54
N VAL A 41 -2.67 -3.07 5.14
CA VAL A 41 -2.81 -4.49 5.54
C VAL A 41 -2.17 -4.67 6.91
N PRO A 42 -2.86 -5.24 7.91
CA PRO A 42 -2.26 -5.45 9.23
C PRO A 42 -1.20 -6.55 9.15
N ALA A 43 -0.32 -6.59 10.16
CA ALA A 43 0.64 -7.67 10.27
C ALA A 43 -0.05 -9.04 10.37
N PRO A 44 0.48 -10.10 9.70
CA PRO A 44 -0.18 -11.40 9.60
C PRO A 44 -0.04 -12.26 10.86
N GLY A 45 0.73 -11.83 11.86
CA GLY A 45 1.07 -12.61 13.05
C GLY A 45 2.45 -13.26 12.97
N ALA A 46 2.87 -13.84 14.10
CA ALA A 46 4.17 -14.50 14.21
C ALA A 46 4.33 -15.62 13.18
N ASN A 47 5.57 -15.81 12.70
CA ASN A 47 5.96 -16.82 11.72
C ASN A 47 5.40 -16.65 10.30
N PHE A 48 4.71 -15.55 10.01
CA PHE A 48 4.21 -15.23 8.68
C PHE A 48 4.75 -13.88 8.18
N GLY A 49 4.84 -13.74 6.86
CA GLY A 49 5.16 -12.50 6.16
C GLY A 49 4.08 -12.18 5.13
N LEU A 50 4.03 -10.92 4.71
CA LEU A 50 3.19 -10.48 3.59
C LEU A 50 4.03 -10.42 2.32
N VAL A 51 3.45 -10.83 1.20
CA VAL A 51 3.99 -10.58 -0.14
C VAL A 51 3.04 -9.64 -0.87
N PHE A 52 3.51 -8.48 -1.27
CA PHE A 52 2.72 -7.53 -2.05
C PHE A 52 2.62 -7.97 -3.51
N GLU A 53 1.40 -8.10 -4.02
CA GLU A 53 1.10 -8.55 -5.39
C GLU A 53 0.65 -7.40 -6.31
N GLY A 54 0.26 -6.27 -5.73
CA GLY A 54 -0.19 -5.08 -6.45
C GLY A 54 -1.24 -4.29 -5.69
N ALA A 55 -1.54 -3.09 -6.16
CA ALA A 55 -2.64 -2.28 -5.63
C ALA A 55 -3.29 -1.45 -6.74
N THR A 56 -4.58 -1.18 -6.59
CA THR A 56 -5.29 -0.19 -7.39
C THR A 56 -5.69 0.93 -6.46
N ILE A 57 -5.30 2.14 -6.85
CA ILE A 57 -5.63 3.36 -6.12
C ILE A 57 -6.56 4.21 -6.97
N HIS A 58 -7.55 4.81 -6.32
CA HIS A 58 -8.52 5.68 -6.96
C HIS A 58 -8.73 6.94 -6.14
N LYS A 59 -8.51 8.09 -6.76
CA LYS A 59 -8.85 9.40 -6.23
C LYS A 59 -10.09 9.89 -6.99
N PRO A 60 -11.21 10.21 -6.33
CA PRO A 60 -12.36 10.80 -6.99
C PRO A 60 -12.08 12.24 -7.45
N ALA A 61 -12.98 12.79 -8.26
CA ALA A 61 -12.94 14.20 -8.62
C ALA A 61 -13.18 15.07 -7.37
N GLY A 62 -12.54 16.24 -7.33
CA GLY A 62 -12.59 17.14 -6.18
C GLY A 62 -11.46 18.15 -6.21
N THR A 63 -11.15 18.76 -5.07
CA THR A 63 -10.01 19.67 -4.96
C THR A 63 -8.71 18.89 -5.15
N ALA A 64 -7.89 19.32 -6.10
CA ALA A 64 -6.56 18.77 -6.33
C ALA A 64 -5.69 18.92 -5.09
N TYR A 65 -4.83 17.92 -4.85
CA TYR A 65 -3.75 18.07 -3.90
C TYR A 65 -2.64 18.93 -4.51
N ALA A 66 -1.94 19.68 -3.69
CA ALA A 66 -0.82 20.56 -4.02
C ALA A 66 0.44 20.12 -3.23
N GLY A 67 1.55 20.83 -3.42
CA GLY A 67 2.84 20.40 -2.85
C GLY A 67 3.27 19.03 -3.40
N ILE A 68 3.01 18.81 -4.69
CA ILE A 68 3.41 17.61 -5.44
C ILE A 68 4.49 18.02 -6.42
N ALA A 69 5.61 17.31 -6.40
CA ALA A 69 6.65 17.36 -7.40
C ALA A 69 6.93 15.97 -7.98
N ALA A 70 7.54 15.92 -9.18
CA ALA A 70 7.91 14.67 -9.82
C ALA A 70 8.87 13.87 -8.93
N GLY A 71 8.60 12.57 -8.79
CA GLY A 71 9.35 11.68 -7.89
C GLY A 71 8.92 11.72 -6.42
N GLU A 72 7.89 12.50 -6.06
CA GLU A 72 7.24 12.44 -4.76
C GLU A 72 6.13 11.38 -4.76
N ASP A 73 6.54 10.12 -4.87
CA ASP A 73 5.63 9.01 -5.13
C ASP A 73 4.77 8.61 -3.90
N LEU A 74 3.59 8.04 -4.17
CA LEU A 74 2.93 7.17 -3.22
C LEU A 74 3.65 5.83 -3.23
N THR A 75 4.08 5.38 -2.06
CA THR A 75 4.85 4.15 -1.88
C THR A 75 4.09 3.18 -0.99
N ILE A 76 4.22 1.89 -1.29
CA ILE A 76 3.76 0.81 -0.43
C ILE A 76 5.01 0.18 0.16
N LYS A 77 5.06 0.09 1.49
CA LYS A 77 6.23 -0.35 2.25
C LYS A 77 5.83 -1.37 3.31
N TYR A 78 6.78 -2.19 3.74
CA TYR A 78 6.62 -2.95 4.97
C TYR A 78 6.77 -2.04 6.20
N THR A 79 6.04 -2.34 7.28
CA THR A 79 6.22 -1.75 8.63
C THR A 79 5.86 -0.27 8.78
N ASN A 80 6.59 0.65 8.12
CA ASN A 80 6.46 2.11 8.28
C ASN A 80 7.22 2.87 7.17
N GLN A 81 7.45 4.18 7.35
CA GLN A 81 8.13 5.07 6.39
C GLN A 81 9.54 4.61 6.02
N ALA A 82 10.27 4.03 6.98
CA ALA A 82 11.65 3.58 6.82
C ALA A 82 11.76 2.13 6.34
N GLY A 83 10.64 1.40 6.25
CA GLY A 83 10.65 0.01 5.81
C GLY A 83 10.89 -0.14 4.31
N ALA A 84 11.17 -1.37 3.90
CA ALA A 84 11.46 -1.67 2.51
C ALA A 84 10.23 -1.42 1.62
N GLU A 85 10.46 -0.67 0.54
CA GLU A 85 9.46 -0.43 -0.49
C GLU A 85 9.21 -1.68 -1.32
N VAL A 86 7.94 -1.89 -1.65
CA VAL A 86 7.43 -3.01 -2.44
C VAL A 86 6.49 -2.57 -3.58
N GLY A 87 6.15 -1.29 -3.67
CA GLY A 87 5.42 -0.72 -4.80
C GLY A 87 5.47 0.80 -4.76
N SER A 88 5.39 1.43 -5.93
CA SER A 88 5.33 2.89 -6.05
C SER A 88 4.37 3.32 -7.15
N GLY A 89 3.82 4.52 -7.00
CA GLY A 89 2.98 5.18 -7.99
C GLY A 89 3.19 6.69 -7.96
N GLU A 90 3.53 7.26 -9.12
CA GLU A 90 3.72 8.70 -9.32
C GLU A 90 2.47 9.49 -8.93
N THR A 91 2.66 10.56 -8.16
CA THR A 91 1.58 11.43 -7.68
C THR A 91 1.29 12.56 -8.66
N THR A 92 2.28 12.97 -9.46
CA THR A 92 2.13 13.94 -10.55
C THR A 92 1.21 13.38 -11.64
N GLY A 93 0.28 14.20 -12.10
CA GLY A 93 -0.79 13.76 -13.01
C GLY A 93 -1.81 12.82 -12.36
N PHE A 94 -1.75 12.57 -11.04
CA PHE A 94 -2.68 11.73 -10.29
C PHE A 94 -3.37 12.50 -9.16
N LEU A 95 -2.65 12.81 -8.08
CA LEU A 95 -3.22 13.52 -6.91
C LEU A 95 -3.43 15.01 -7.18
N ASP A 96 -2.64 15.59 -8.07
CA ASP A 96 -2.69 16.98 -8.54
C ASP A 96 -3.84 17.26 -9.53
N GLN A 97 -4.63 16.24 -9.88
CA GLN A 97 -5.75 16.39 -10.79
C GLN A 97 -7.05 16.69 -10.05
N ALA A 98 -7.80 17.67 -10.55
CA ALA A 98 -9.17 17.94 -10.09
C ALA A 98 -10.18 16.88 -10.56
N THR A 99 -9.85 16.12 -11.62
CA THR A 99 -10.66 15.03 -12.16
C THR A 99 -10.45 13.74 -11.38
N ALA A 100 -11.36 12.78 -11.56
CA ALA A 100 -11.19 11.44 -11.01
C ALA A 100 -10.05 10.72 -11.72
N GLN A 101 -9.20 10.04 -10.94
CA GLN A 101 -8.05 9.32 -11.46
C GLN A 101 -7.97 7.92 -10.84
N THR A 102 -7.51 6.95 -11.62
CA THR A 102 -7.24 5.59 -11.16
C THR A 102 -5.86 5.19 -11.64
N ARG A 103 -5.09 4.53 -10.78
CA ARG A 103 -3.78 3.96 -11.10
C ARG A 103 -3.67 2.54 -10.57
N HIS A 104 -2.88 1.73 -11.25
CA HIS A 104 -2.50 0.40 -10.78
C HIS A 104 -1.01 0.40 -10.46
N ILE A 105 -0.68 0.11 -9.21
CA ILE A 105 0.66 -0.08 -8.69
C ILE A 105 0.99 -1.57 -8.81
N ARG A 106 2.10 -1.86 -9.48
CA ARG A 106 2.68 -3.20 -9.56
C ARG A 106 3.69 -3.40 -8.45
N PRO A 107 4.05 -4.64 -8.09
CA PRO A 107 5.22 -4.91 -7.26
C PRO A 107 6.45 -4.19 -7.82
N GLN A 108 7.20 -3.54 -6.94
CA GLN A 108 8.35 -2.72 -7.32
C GLN A 108 9.38 -3.58 -8.05
N GLY A 109 9.70 -3.19 -9.27
CA GLY A 109 10.88 -3.66 -9.97
C GLY A 109 11.99 -2.62 -9.85
N ALA A 110 13.22 -3.04 -9.54
CA ALA A 110 14.36 -2.13 -9.65
C ALA A 110 14.67 -1.88 -11.13
N ALA A 111 15.26 -0.71 -11.43
CA ALA A 111 15.72 -0.38 -12.78
C ALA A 111 16.75 -1.40 -13.33
N SER A 112 17.46 -2.11 -12.46
CA SER A 112 18.37 -3.21 -12.81
C SER A 112 17.65 -4.47 -13.30
N GLY A 113 16.32 -4.53 -13.22
CA GLY A 113 15.51 -5.73 -13.45
C GLY A 113 15.44 -6.68 -12.25
N VAL A 114 16.27 -6.46 -11.23
CA VAL A 114 16.27 -7.22 -9.98
C VAL A 114 15.09 -6.77 -9.14
N SER A 115 14.13 -7.67 -8.91
CA SER A 115 12.84 -7.34 -8.30
C SER A 115 12.50 -8.24 -7.12
N ASP A 116 13.49 -8.95 -6.58
CA ASP A 116 13.31 -9.72 -5.37
C ASP A 116 13.12 -8.76 -4.19
N LYS A 117 12.10 -9.05 -3.39
CA LYS A 117 11.76 -8.34 -2.16
C LYS A 117 11.61 -9.37 -1.07
N THR A 118 12.49 -9.32 -0.08
CA THR A 118 12.40 -10.19 1.09
C THR A 118 11.18 -9.81 1.92
N PRO A 119 10.20 -10.71 2.11
CA PRO A 119 9.10 -10.45 3.03
C PRO A 119 9.60 -10.22 4.45
N VAL A 120 8.96 -9.31 5.18
CA VAL A 120 9.32 -9.01 6.56
C VAL A 120 8.37 -9.76 7.51
N ALA A 121 8.95 -10.55 8.42
CA ALA A 121 8.18 -11.32 9.38
C ALA A 121 7.31 -10.41 10.26
N ASN A 122 6.03 -10.74 10.36
CA ASN A 122 5.04 -10.02 11.17
C ASN A 122 5.01 -8.50 10.93
N ALA A 123 5.25 -8.05 9.69
CA ALA A 123 5.13 -6.65 9.30
C ALA A 123 3.81 -6.37 8.60
N ALA A 124 3.24 -5.20 8.87
CA ALA A 124 2.12 -4.64 8.11
C ALA A 124 2.58 -4.15 6.71
N LEU A 125 1.63 -3.98 5.79
CA LEU A 125 1.82 -3.12 4.62
C LEU A 125 1.23 -1.75 4.93
N VAL A 126 2.04 -0.71 4.70
CA VAL A 126 1.63 0.69 4.84
C VAL A 126 1.70 1.38 3.48
N ILE A 127 0.84 2.38 3.28
CA ILE A 127 1.00 3.37 2.22
C ILE A 127 1.62 4.64 2.81
N ALA A 128 2.56 5.22 2.08
CA ALA A 128 3.41 6.32 2.49
C ALA A 128 3.61 7.32 1.34
N LEU A 129 3.97 8.56 1.65
CA LEU A 129 4.57 9.48 0.68
C LEU A 129 6.08 9.32 0.72
N LEU A 130 6.75 9.25 -0.43
CA LEU A 130 8.20 9.05 -0.47
C LEU A 130 8.95 10.25 0.12
N THR A 131 8.49 11.46 -0.19
CA THR A 131 9.14 12.72 0.17
C THR A 131 8.10 13.75 0.54
N GLY A 132 8.22 14.33 1.74
CA GLY A 132 7.43 15.48 2.20
C GLY A 132 5.91 15.25 2.29
N GLU A 133 5.23 16.12 3.04
CA GLU A 133 3.77 16.18 3.03
C GLU A 133 3.25 16.88 1.76
N ILE A 134 2.23 16.27 1.13
CA ILE A 134 1.35 16.99 0.22
C ILE A 134 0.48 17.98 1.00
N THR A 135 0.01 19.03 0.33
CA THR A 135 -0.77 20.11 0.92
C THR A 135 -2.07 20.31 0.15
N THR A 136 -3.12 20.86 0.77
CA THR A 136 -4.41 21.16 0.09
C THR A 136 -5.09 19.91 -0.50
N GLY A 137 -6.39 19.94 -0.76
CA GLY A 137 -7.12 18.77 -1.27
C GLY A 137 -7.99 18.10 -0.21
N ASN A 138 -9.07 17.45 -0.66
CA ASN A 138 -10.14 16.98 0.22
C ASN A 138 -10.75 15.63 -0.20
N SER A 139 -10.22 15.01 -1.25
CA SER A 139 -10.74 13.75 -1.78
C SER A 139 -10.07 12.57 -1.08
N ALA A 140 -10.85 11.70 -0.44
CA ALA A 140 -10.31 10.46 0.13
C ALA A 140 -9.75 9.55 -0.98
N LEU A 141 -8.70 8.81 -0.66
CA LEU A 141 -8.09 7.82 -1.55
C LEU A 141 -8.66 6.44 -1.26
N HIS A 142 -9.20 5.79 -2.29
CA HIS A 142 -9.61 4.40 -2.23
C HIS A 142 -8.44 3.53 -2.63
N VAL A 143 -8.06 2.58 -1.76
CA VAL A 143 -6.96 1.65 -2.00
C VAL A 143 -7.53 0.23 -1.96
N ARG A 144 -7.36 -0.51 -3.06
CA ARG A 144 -7.50 -1.97 -3.06
C ARG A 144 -6.11 -2.57 -3.19
N VAL A 145 -5.66 -3.30 -2.19
CA VAL A 145 -4.35 -3.98 -2.18
C VAL A 145 -4.56 -5.48 -2.35
N TRP A 146 -3.70 -6.11 -3.14
CA TRP A 146 -3.60 -7.56 -3.30
C TRP A 146 -2.30 -8.05 -2.69
N TYR A 147 -2.37 -9.12 -1.91
CA TYR A 147 -1.22 -9.69 -1.20
C TYR A 147 -1.39 -11.19 -0.96
N ARG A 148 -0.30 -11.86 -0.61
CA ARG A 148 -0.31 -13.22 -0.06
C ARG A 148 0.25 -13.21 1.36
N ILE A 149 -0.17 -14.17 2.16
CA ILE A 149 0.43 -14.48 3.46
C ILE A 149 1.29 -15.73 3.27
N VAL A 150 2.56 -15.65 3.65
CA VAL A 150 3.54 -16.72 3.45
C VAL A 150 4.17 -17.17 4.77
N PRO A 151 4.34 -18.49 5.01
CA PRO A 151 5.07 -18.97 6.17
C PRO A 151 6.55 -18.63 6.07
N MET A 152 7.11 -17.99 7.09
CA MET A 152 8.53 -17.59 7.10
C MET A 152 9.46 -18.70 7.58
N TYR A 153 8.93 -19.68 8.33
CA TYR A 153 9.68 -20.85 8.77
C TYR A 153 10.01 -21.83 7.64
N ALA A 154 9.30 -21.76 6.51
CA ALA A 154 9.57 -22.60 5.34
C ALA A 154 10.90 -22.28 4.66
N PHE A 155 11.56 -21.17 5.05
CA PHE A 155 12.80 -20.68 4.46
C PHE A 155 13.96 -20.57 5.48
N ALA A 156 13.74 -21.00 6.73
CA ALA A 156 14.77 -21.07 7.75
C ALA A 156 15.44 -22.46 7.68
N SER A 157 16.70 -22.50 7.24
CA SER A 157 17.58 -23.68 7.35
C SER A 157 18.14 -23.83 8.75
#